data_AF-A0AAD7VXA3-F1
#
_entry.id   AF-A0AAD7VXA3-F1
#
_cell.length_a   1.000
_cell.length_b   1.000
_cell.length_c   1.000
_cell.angle_alpha   90.00
_cell.angle_beta   90.00
_cell.angle_gamma   90.00
#
_symmetry.space_group_name_H-M   'P 1'
#
loop_
_entity.id
_entity.type
_entity.pdbx_description
1 polymer ?
#
loop_
_entity_poly.entity_id
_entity_poly.type
_entity_poly.pdbx_seq_one_letter_code
_entity_poly.pdbx_strand_id
1 'polypeptide(L)'
;MVTVDKRIRVYPNQKPWMNREVQQLVKERNSAFRAGDRAHYSTARANLKRGIREAKADYRRKIEDHLDSNNSRQVWQGVQHITNYKTNLGAAEGDASLAEELNLFFARFEVEPPEATPHPTVHSSTTLTVEEHEVAHAAGR
;
A
#
# COMPACT_ATOMS: atom_id res chain seq x y z
N MET A 1 22.23 -39.04 8.34
CA MET A 1 20.97 -38.25 8.29
C MET A 1 21.02 -37.40 7.03
N VAL A 2 20.10 -37.58 6.09
CA VAL A 2 20.05 -36.78 4.85
C VAL A 2 19.08 -35.62 5.08
N THR A 3 19.60 -34.41 5.23
CA THR A 3 18.80 -33.19 5.28
C THR A 3 18.41 -32.79 3.87
N VAL A 4 17.12 -32.82 3.54
CA VAL A 4 16.61 -32.36 2.24
C VAL A 4 16.52 -30.84 2.27
N ASP A 5 17.41 -30.17 1.55
CA ASP A 5 17.32 -28.72 1.34
C ASP A 5 16.18 -28.41 0.35
N LYS A 6 15.26 -27.51 0.75
CA LYS A 6 14.10 -27.10 -0.06
C LYS A 6 14.19 -25.60 -0.33
N ARG A 7 14.59 -25.25 -1.54
CA ARG A 7 14.69 -23.85 -1.98
C ARG A 7 13.32 -23.30 -2.37
N ILE A 8 12.75 -22.42 -1.55
CA ILE A 8 11.47 -21.74 -1.82
C ILE A 8 11.75 -20.43 -2.56
N ARG A 9 11.26 -20.30 -3.80
CA ARG A 9 11.38 -19.06 -4.58
C ARG A 9 10.21 -18.12 -4.26
N VAL A 10 10.51 -17.04 -3.55
CA VAL A 10 9.55 -15.98 -3.20
C VAL A 10 9.67 -14.88 -4.25
N TYR A 11 8.58 -14.59 -4.95
CA TYR A 11 8.55 -13.51 -5.95
C TYR A 11 8.23 -12.17 -5.28
N PRO A 12 8.80 -11.03 -5.75
CA PRO A 12 8.56 -9.71 -5.17
C PRO A 12 7.09 -9.27 -5.13
N ASN A 13 6.23 -9.87 -5.96
CA ASN A 13 4.79 -9.58 -6.05
C ASN A 13 3.93 -10.73 -5.48
N GLN A 14 4.44 -11.46 -4.47
CA GLN A 14 3.57 -12.37 -3.74
C GLN A 14 2.53 -11.57 -2.99
N LYS A 15 1.27 -11.78 -3.35
CA LYS A 15 0.15 -11.13 -2.67
C LYS A 15 0.17 -11.53 -1.19
N PRO A 16 -0.04 -10.58 -0.26
CA PRO A 16 0.15 -10.83 1.17
C PRO A 16 -0.85 -11.84 1.77
N TRP A 17 -1.97 -12.09 1.10
CA TRP A 17 -2.91 -13.16 1.44
C TRP A 17 -2.46 -14.57 0.99
N MET A 18 -1.36 -14.71 0.25
CA MET A 18 -0.83 -15.99 -0.25
C MET A 18 0.00 -16.72 0.84
N ASN A 19 -0.65 -17.01 1.96
CA ASN A 19 -0.04 -17.64 3.13
C ASN A 19 0.17 -19.17 2.96
N ARG A 20 0.75 -19.83 3.98
CA ARG A 20 1.05 -21.28 3.96
C ARG A 20 -0.20 -22.13 3.77
N GLU A 21 -1.35 -21.73 4.32
CA GLU A 21 -2.61 -22.48 4.23
C GLU A 21 -3.15 -22.44 2.80
N VAL A 22 -3.19 -21.26 2.17
CA VAL A 22 -3.59 -21.12 0.77
C VAL A 22 -2.64 -21.92 -0.14
N GLN A 23 -1.33 -21.89 0.11
CA GLN A 23 -0.37 -22.72 -0.62
C GLN A 23 -0.64 -24.22 -0.46
N GLN A 24 -1.05 -24.66 0.74
CA GLN A 24 -1.40 -26.06 0.99
C GLN A 24 -2.67 -26.45 0.23
N LEU A 25 -3.70 -25.61 0.24
CA LEU A 25 -4.93 -25.82 -0.53
C LEU A 25 -4.66 -25.87 -2.05
N VAL A 26 -3.73 -25.05 -2.55
CA VAL A 26 -3.29 -25.12 -3.95
C VAL A 26 -2.62 -26.46 -4.25
N LYS A 27 -1.75 -26.94 -3.35
CA LYS A 27 -1.08 -28.24 -3.50
C LYS A 27 -2.08 -29.38 -3.51
N GLU A 28 -3.03 -29.39 -2.58
CA GLU A 28 -4.08 -30.42 -2.47
C GLU A 28 -4.98 -30.47 -3.71
N ARG A 29 -5.42 -29.31 -4.21
CA ARG A 29 -6.17 -29.22 -5.47
C ARG A 29 -5.35 -29.76 -6.64
N ASN A 30 -4.07 -29.41 -6.72
CA ASN A 30 -3.19 -29.87 -7.78
C ASN A 30 -2.89 -31.38 -7.69
N SER A 31 -2.76 -31.95 -6.50
CA SER A 31 -2.61 -33.39 -6.33
C SER A 31 -3.88 -34.14 -6.72
N ALA A 32 -5.05 -33.66 -6.31
CA ALA A 32 -6.33 -34.24 -6.71
C ALA A 32 -6.53 -34.22 -8.23
N PHE A 33 -6.15 -33.10 -8.88
CA PHE A 33 -6.18 -32.99 -10.34
C PHE A 33 -5.28 -34.03 -11.02
N ARG A 34 -4.04 -34.19 -10.55
CA ARG A 34 -3.08 -35.16 -11.09
C ARG A 34 -3.51 -36.61 -10.85
N ALA A 35 -4.21 -36.88 -9.76
CA ALA A 35 -4.73 -38.21 -9.43
C ALA A 35 -6.00 -38.57 -10.23
N GLY A 36 -6.63 -37.62 -10.93
CA GLY A 36 -7.86 -37.84 -11.69
C GLY A 36 -9.12 -38.01 -10.84
N ASP A 37 -9.04 -37.89 -9.51
CA ASP A 37 -10.18 -38.00 -8.61
C ASP A 37 -11.06 -36.75 -8.70
N ARG A 38 -12.21 -36.90 -9.36
CA ARG A 38 -13.13 -35.79 -9.61
C ARG A 38 -13.84 -35.29 -8.36
N ALA A 39 -14.21 -36.18 -7.45
CA ALA A 39 -14.94 -35.84 -6.24
C ALA A 39 -14.03 -35.09 -5.26
N HIS A 40 -12.82 -35.61 -5.07
CA HIS A 40 -11.81 -34.95 -4.25
C HIS A 40 -11.36 -33.63 -4.86
N TYR A 41 -11.18 -33.56 -6.19
CA TYR A 41 -10.85 -32.30 -6.88
C TYR A 41 -11.94 -31.23 -6.69
N SER A 42 -13.22 -31.59 -6.78
CA SER A 42 -14.33 -30.67 -6.56
C SER A 42 -14.28 -30.06 -5.16
N THR A 43 -14.08 -30.90 -4.15
CA THR A 43 -13.96 -30.50 -2.74
C THR A 43 -12.74 -29.62 -2.50
N ALA A 44 -11.57 -30.03 -2.97
CA ALA A 44 -10.33 -29.26 -2.84
C ALA A 44 -10.43 -27.90 -3.54
N ARG A 45 -11.14 -27.81 -4.67
CA ARG A 45 -11.40 -26.55 -5.37
C ARG A 45 -12.33 -25.63 -4.56
N ALA A 46 -13.39 -26.17 -3.96
CA ALA A 46 -14.28 -25.40 -3.09
C ALA A 46 -13.55 -24.88 -1.85
N ASN A 47 -12.75 -25.74 -1.20
CA ASN A 47 -11.91 -25.39 -0.05
C ASN A 47 -10.88 -24.32 -0.42
N LEU A 48 -10.22 -24.42 -1.57
CA LEU A 48 -9.29 -23.40 -2.06
C LEU A 48 -9.98 -22.04 -2.23
N LYS A 49 -11.18 -22.01 -2.84
CA LYS A 49 -11.94 -20.77 -3.01
C LYS A 49 -12.32 -20.14 -1.65
N ARG A 50 -12.71 -20.97 -0.68
CA ARG A 50 -13.00 -20.53 0.69
C ARG A 50 -11.75 -19.96 1.38
N GLY A 51 -10.65 -20.72 1.39
CA GLY A 51 -9.40 -20.31 2.04
C GLY A 51 -8.81 -19.02 1.45
N ILE A 52 -8.91 -18.81 0.13
CA ILE A 52 -8.51 -17.52 -0.48
C ILE A 52 -9.37 -16.36 0.04
N ARG A 53 -10.68 -16.58 0.21
CA ARG A 53 -11.59 -15.54 0.72
C ARG A 53 -11.26 -15.19 2.17
N GLU A 54 -11.06 -16.20 3.00
CA GLU A 54 -10.67 -16.05 4.41
C GLU A 54 -9.33 -15.32 4.54
N ALA A 55 -8.29 -15.80 3.84
CA ALA A 55 -6.96 -15.17 3.88
C ALA A 55 -6.97 -13.70 3.41
N LYS A 56 -7.81 -13.35 2.43
CA LYS A 56 -8.01 -11.96 2.02
C LYS A 56 -8.73 -11.14 3.08
N ALA A 57 -9.76 -11.70 3.71
CA ALA A 57 -10.50 -11.03 4.77
C ALA A 57 -9.62 -10.78 6.00
N ASP A 58 -8.78 -11.75 6.37
CA ASP A 58 -7.86 -11.62 7.49
C ASP A 58 -6.74 -10.62 7.20
N TYR A 59 -6.21 -10.60 5.98
CA TYR A 59 -5.27 -9.57 5.57
C TYR A 59 -5.90 -8.18 5.66
N ARG A 60 -7.12 -8.01 5.14
CA ARG A 60 -7.84 -6.74 5.23
C ARG A 60 -8.03 -6.31 6.69
N ARG A 61 -8.55 -7.19 7.53
CA ARG A 61 -8.76 -6.93 8.97
C ARG A 61 -7.46 -6.49 9.63
N LYS A 62 -6.36 -7.19 9.36
CA LYS A 62 -5.05 -6.82 9.87
C LYS A 62 -4.68 -5.39 9.46
N ILE A 63 -4.91 -4.98 8.21
CA ILE A 63 -4.60 -3.61 7.77
C ILE A 63 -5.51 -2.58 8.45
N GLU A 64 -6.80 -2.87 8.57
CA GLU A 64 -7.76 -2.04 9.30
C GLU A 64 -7.32 -1.86 10.77
N ASP A 65 -6.90 -2.93 11.45
CA ASP A 65 -6.39 -2.89 12.82
C ASP A 65 -5.16 -1.96 12.98
N HIS A 66 -4.30 -1.85 11.97
CA HIS A 66 -3.16 -0.92 12.01
C HIS A 66 -3.64 0.53 11.96
N LEU A 67 -4.68 0.83 11.18
CA LEU A 67 -5.22 2.17 10.98
C LEU A 67 -6.07 2.64 12.17
N ASP A 68 -6.79 1.72 12.81
CA ASP A 68 -7.64 2.02 13.97
C ASP A 68 -6.83 2.12 15.29
N SER A 69 -5.54 1.81 15.26
CA SER A 69 -4.67 1.87 16.44
C SER A 69 -4.35 3.31 16.86
N ASN A 70 -4.31 3.59 18.17
CA ASN A 70 -3.84 4.89 18.71
C ASN A 70 -2.30 5.05 18.64
N ASN A 71 -1.62 4.27 17.79
CA ASN A 71 -0.17 4.24 17.65
C ASN A 71 0.23 4.67 16.24
N SER A 72 0.77 5.89 16.12
CA SER A 72 1.19 6.48 14.84
C SER A 72 2.16 5.60 14.05
N ARG A 73 3.00 4.81 14.74
CA ARG A 73 3.93 3.86 14.09
C ARG A 73 3.17 2.71 13.42
N GLN A 74 2.12 2.19 14.04
CA GLN A 74 1.31 1.13 13.46
C GLN A 74 0.47 1.65 12.29
N VAL A 75 -0.12 2.84 12.42
CA VAL A 75 -0.81 3.51 11.30
C VAL A 75 0.12 3.65 10.11
N TRP A 76 1.36 4.12 10.33
CA TRP A 76 2.36 4.23 9.28
C TRP A 76 2.69 2.89 8.62
N GLN A 77 2.82 1.82 9.41
CA GLN A 77 3.00 0.46 8.86
C GLN A 77 1.82 0.03 7.98
N GLY A 78 0.57 0.35 8.37
CA GLY A 78 -0.61 0.12 7.56
C GLY A 78 -0.53 0.85 6.20
N VAL A 79 -0.17 2.14 6.21
CA VAL A 79 0.04 2.94 4.99
C VAL A 79 1.12 2.34 4.09
N GLN A 80 2.24 1.89 4.66
CA GLN A 80 3.31 1.22 3.92
C GLN A 80 2.82 -0.06 3.24
N HIS A 81 2.02 -0.88 3.95
CA HIS A 81 1.46 -2.11 3.42
C HIS A 81 0.46 -1.87 2.28
N ILE A 82 -0.32 -0.79 2.31
CA ILE A 82 -1.25 -0.43 1.24
C ILE A 82 -0.51 0.06 0.00
N THR A 83 0.50 0.91 0.20
CA THR A 83 1.24 1.57 -0.89
C THR A 83 2.38 0.72 -1.45
N ASN A 84 2.67 -0.43 -0.82
CA ASN A 84 3.89 -1.22 -1.05
C ASN A 84 5.17 -0.36 -0.93
N TYR A 85 5.11 0.70 -0.12
CA TYR A 85 6.22 1.60 0.10
C TYR A 85 7.29 0.91 0.94
N LYS A 86 8.49 0.81 0.37
CA LYS A 86 9.68 0.36 1.09
C LYS A 86 10.44 1.60 1.51
N THR A 87 10.64 1.76 2.81
CA THR A 87 11.51 2.83 3.32
C THR A 87 12.91 2.58 2.77
N ASN A 88 13.35 3.42 1.84
CA ASN A 88 14.77 3.51 1.56
C ASN A 88 15.39 4.24 2.75
N LEU A 89 15.95 3.46 3.68
CA LEU A 89 16.86 3.93 4.74
C LEU A 89 18.23 4.34 4.17
N GLY A 90 18.32 4.63 2.87
CA GLY A 90 19.42 5.45 2.38
C GLY A 90 19.25 6.77 3.09
N ALA A 91 20.18 7.08 4.00
CA ALA A 91 20.22 8.36 4.70
C ALA A 91 19.90 9.44 3.66
N ALA A 92 18.85 10.21 3.89
CA ALA A 92 18.68 11.43 3.11
C ALA A 92 19.99 12.20 3.33
N GLU A 93 20.81 12.34 2.29
CA GLU A 93 21.90 13.32 2.27
C GLU A 93 21.22 14.69 2.30
N GLY A 94 20.79 15.09 3.48
CA GLY A 94 20.30 16.41 3.79
C GLY A 94 21.35 17.08 4.65
N ASP A 95 22.01 18.09 4.10
CA ASP A 95 22.83 19.01 4.88
C ASP A 95 21.96 19.80 5.86
N ALA A 96 22.53 20.27 6.98
CA ALA A 96 21.82 21.04 7.99
C ALA A 96 21.17 22.31 7.41
N SER A 97 21.74 22.86 6.33
CA SER A 97 21.19 23.99 5.58
C SER A 97 19.82 23.69 4.97
N LEU A 98 19.60 22.48 4.45
CA LEU A 98 18.32 22.07 3.87
C LEU A 98 17.23 21.96 4.95
N ALA A 99 17.59 21.48 6.15
CA ALA A 99 16.64 21.40 7.26
C ALA A 99 16.15 22.80 7.67
N GLU A 100 17.06 23.79 7.69
CA GLU A 100 16.72 25.18 8.00
C GLU A 100 15.83 25.81 6.93
N GLU A 101 16.12 25.57 5.64
CA GLU A 101 15.28 26.03 4.54
C GLU A 101 13.86 25.46 4.63
N LEU A 102 13.72 24.15 4.92
CA LEU A 102 12.43 23.50 5.09
C LEU A 102 11.67 24.05 6.31
N ASN A 103 12.36 24.25 7.43
CA ASN A 103 11.76 24.86 8.61
C ASN A 103 11.21 26.26 8.29
N LEU A 104 12.00 27.11 7.62
CA LEU A 104 11.54 28.44 7.21
C LEU A 104 10.36 28.36 6.24
N PHE A 105 10.40 27.44 5.27
CA PHE A 105 9.35 27.28 4.27
C PHE A 105 8.02 26.87 4.91
N PHE A 106 8.01 25.91 5.84
CA PHE A 106 6.77 25.44 6.47
C PHE A 106 6.31 26.31 7.65
N ALA A 107 7.23 26.92 8.40
CA ALA A 107 6.92 27.84 9.50
C ALA A 107 6.53 29.25 9.03
N ARG A 108 6.62 29.58 7.74
CA ARG A 108 6.22 30.89 7.19
C ARG A 108 4.80 31.33 7.53
N PHE A 109 3.93 30.37 7.87
CA PHE A 109 2.54 30.62 8.27
C PHE A 109 2.38 30.84 9.79
N GLU A 110 3.39 30.52 10.59
CA GLU A 110 3.42 30.69 12.05
C GLU A 110 4.15 31.97 12.48
N VAL A 111 4.92 32.57 11.57
CA VAL A 111 5.57 33.87 11.79
C VAL A 111 4.52 34.96 11.62
N GLU A 112 4.08 35.56 12.72
CA GLU A 112 3.38 36.84 12.65
C GLU A 112 4.28 37.86 11.93
N PRO A 113 3.74 38.62 10.96
CA PRO A 113 4.52 39.65 10.32
C PRO A 113 5.01 40.64 11.39
N PRO A 114 6.30 41.02 11.43
CA PRO A 114 6.68 42.20 12.18
C PRO A 114 5.82 43.35 11.63
N GLU A 115 5.17 44.09 12.53
CA GLU A 115 4.28 45.22 12.21
C GLU A 115 4.73 45.93 10.93
N ALA A 116 3.94 45.75 9.87
CA ALA A 116 4.31 46.22 8.55
C ALA A 116 4.34 47.75 8.54
N THR A 117 5.53 48.32 8.29
CA THR A 117 5.61 49.55 7.49
C THR A 117 5.00 49.27 6.10
N PRO A 118 4.14 50.15 5.56
CA PRO A 118 3.38 49.87 4.35
C PRO A 118 4.30 49.86 3.12
N HIS A 119 4.50 48.69 2.52
CA HIS A 119 5.12 48.57 1.20
C HIS A 119 4.05 48.38 0.12
N PRO A 120 4.22 48.99 -1.07
CA PRO A 120 3.21 49.03 -2.11
C PRO A 120 3.00 47.64 -2.70
N THR A 121 1.73 47.26 -2.76
CA THR A 121 1.21 46.03 -3.33
C THR A 121 1.46 45.99 -4.84
N VAL A 122 2.42 45.16 -5.26
CA VAL A 122 2.44 44.63 -6.63
C VAL A 122 1.81 43.25 -6.59
N HIS A 123 0.48 43.22 -6.70
CA HIS A 123 -0.26 41.98 -6.87
C HIS A 123 0.06 41.39 -8.26
N SER A 124 0.95 40.40 -8.33
CA SER A 124 0.87 39.42 -9.42
C SER A 124 -0.19 38.41 -9.05
N SER A 125 -1.44 38.74 -9.36
CA SER A 125 -2.57 37.83 -9.26
C SER A 125 -2.44 36.77 -10.36
N THR A 126 -1.82 35.64 -10.05
CA THR A 126 -2.01 34.44 -10.88
C THR A 126 -3.36 33.83 -10.51
N THR A 127 -4.41 34.32 -11.13
CA THR A 127 -5.77 33.78 -11.00
C THR A 127 -5.79 32.37 -11.60
N LEU A 128 -5.92 31.35 -10.74
CA LEU A 128 -6.11 29.97 -11.15
C LEU A 128 -7.59 29.76 -11.51
N THR A 129 -7.91 29.79 -12.81
CA THR A 129 -9.22 29.41 -13.33
C THR A 129 -9.29 27.88 -13.44
N VAL A 130 -10.18 27.27 -12.65
CA VAL A 130 -10.57 25.87 -12.78
C VAL A 130 -11.72 25.80 -13.78
N GLU A 131 -11.48 25.25 -14.97
CA GLU A 131 -12.54 24.90 -15.92
C GLU A 131 -12.95 23.44 -15.69
N GLU A 132 -14.24 23.25 -15.44
CA GLU A 132 -14.88 21.93 -15.36
C GLU A 132 -15.01 21.36 -16.77
N HIS A 133 -14.33 20.25 -17.03
CA HIS A 133 -14.38 19.56 -18.32
C HIS A 133 -15.34 18.37 -18.23
N GLU A 134 -16.52 18.51 -18.86
CA GLU A 134 -17.50 17.44 -18.94
C GLU A 134 -17.04 16.38 -19.96
N VAL A 135 -16.86 15.13 -19.50
CA VAL A 135 -16.46 14.00 -20.35
C VAL A 135 -17.71 13.34 -20.93
N ALA A 136 -18.04 13.66 -22.18
CA ALA A 136 -19.10 12.97 -22.91
C ALA A 136 -18.71 11.51 -23.18
N HIS A 137 -19.46 10.57 -22.61
CA HIS A 137 -19.34 9.15 -22.91
C HIS A 137 -19.88 8.86 -24.33
N ALA A 138 -18.97 8.60 -25.27
CA ALA A 138 -19.34 8.02 -26.56
C ALA A 138 -19.79 6.57 -26.37
N ALA A 139 -21.10 6.34 -26.46
CA ALA A 139 -21.68 5.01 -26.58
C ALA A 139 -21.28 4.42 -27.94
N GLY A 140 -20.47 3.36 -27.92
CA GLY A 140 -20.18 2.56 -29.10
C GLY A 140 -21.45 1.84 -29.60
N ARG A 141 -21.66 1.93 -30.91
CA ARG A 141 -22.26 0.86 -31.70
C ARG A 141 -21.26 0.44 -32.76
#